data_AF-A0A7C5PIB0-F1
#
_entry.id   AF-A0A7C5PIB0-F1
#
_cell.length_a   1.000
_cell.length_b   1.000
_cell.length_c   1.000
_cell.angle_alpha   90.00
_cell.angle_beta   90.00
_cell.angle_gamma   90.00
#
_symmetry.space_group_name_H-M   'P 1'
#
loop_
_entity.id
_entity.type
_entity.pdbx_description
1 polymer ?
#
loop_
_entity_poly.entity_id
_entity_poly.type
_entity_poly.pdbx_seq_one_letter_code
_entity_poly.pdbx_strand_id
1 'polypeptide(L)'
;MEKLLFLIPLLPLAGAALSGAIHAGLAPKKSAGVVANLAVWGAFALALSLFLGLDPGGVMIARGFTWIQAGSFRAAFDLRLDSLS
;
A
#
# COMPACT_ATOMS: atom_id res chain seq x y z
N MET A 1 6.77 -12.92 -1.05
CA MET A 1 6.67 -11.86 -0.02
C MET A 1 6.74 -10.47 -0.61
N GLU A 2 7.67 -10.17 -1.51
CA GLU A 2 7.87 -8.81 -2.06
C GLU A 2 6.61 -8.15 -2.62
N LYS A 3 5.77 -8.90 -3.36
CA LYS A 3 4.50 -8.36 -3.90
C LYS A 3 3.51 -7.86 -2.83
N LEU A 4 3.67 -8.27 -1.57
CA LEU A 4 2.85 -7.77 -0.47
C LEU A 4 3.11 -6.29 -0.18
N LEU A 5 4.27 -5.75 -0.57
CA LEU A 5 4.58 -4.32 -0.45
C LEU A 5 3.54 -3.44 -1.16
N PHE A 6 2.95 -3.91 -2.26
CA PHE A 6 1.88 -3.18 -2.95
C PHE A 6 0.61 -3.03 -2.11
N LEU A 7 0.35 -3.94 -1.17
CA LEU A 7 -0.81 -3.85 -0.30
C LEU A 7 -0.70 -2.69 0.70
N ILE A 8 0.52 -2.26 1.06
CA ILE A 8 0.73 -1.16 2.01
C ILE A 8 0.06 0.13 1.51
N PRO A 9 0.29 0.62 0.28
CA PRO A 9 -0.45 1.76 -0.25
C PRO A 9 -1.85 1.41 -0.79
N LEU A 10 -2.09 0.17 -1.26
CA LEU A 10 -3.40 -0.21 -1.80
C LEU A 10 -4.48 -0.34 -0.73
N LEU A 11 -4.15 -0.78 0.50
CA LEU A 11 -5.12 -0.90 1.59
C LEU A 11 -5.71 0.47 1.98
N PRO A 12 -4.92 1.53 2.26
CA PRO A 12 -5.44 2.87 2.49
C PRO A 12 -6.23 3.42 1.30
N LEU A 13 -5.77 3.16 0.07
CA LEU A 13 -6.48 3.59 -1.14
C LEU A 13 -7.86 2.94 -1.25
N ALA A 14 -7.95 1.63 -1.03
CA ALA A 14 -9.21 0.90 -0.98
C ALA A 14 -10.08 1.38 0.18
N GLY A 15 -9.50 1.60 1.36
CA GLY A 15 -10.20 2.17 2.52
C GLY A 15 -10.80 3.55 2.22
N ALA A 16 -10.08 4.41 1.51
CA ALA A 16 -10.55 5.73 1.08
C ALA A 16 -11.69 5.60 0.05
N ALA A 17 -11.53 4.76 -0.97
CA ALA A 17 -12.56 4.53 -1.99
C ALA A 17 -13.86 3.98 -1.36
N LEU A 18 -13.75 2.99 -0.48
CA LEU A 18 -14.88 2.41 0.24
C LEU A 18 -15.52 3.42 1.20
N SER A 19 -14.73 4.21 1.91
CA SER A 19 -15.25 5.27 2.78
C SER A 19 -16.02 6.32 1.99
N GLY A 20 -15.56 6.67 0.78
CA GLY A 20 -16.28 7.54 -0.15
C GLY A 20 -17.59 6.91 -0.63
N ALA A 21 -17.58 5.64 -1.02
CA ALA A 21 -18.79 4.92 -1.44
C ALA A 21 -19.82 4.80 -0.30
N ILE A 22 -19.38 4.60 0.94
CA ILE A 22 -20.25 4.58 2.13
C ILE A 22 -20.90 5.95 2.35
N HIS A 23 -20.14 7.03 2.19
CA HIS A 23 -20.70 8.38 2.25
C HIS A 23 -21.71 8.64 1.12
N ALA A 24 -21.55 8.00 -0.04
CA ALA A 24 -22.49 8.06 -1.15
C ALA A 24 -23.75 7.18 -0.98
N GLY A 25 -23.88 6.47 0.15
CA GLY A 25 -25.09 5.71 0.49
C GLY A 25 -24.96 4.19 0.44
N LEU A 26 -23.76 3.64 0.22
CA LEU A 26 -23.54 2.19 0.20
C LEU A 26 -23.81 1.52 1.57
N ALA A 27 -23.60 2.22 2.69
CA ALA A 27 -23.77 1.70 4.04
C ALA A 27 -24.02 2.83 5.07
N PRO A 28 -24.32 2.52 6.36
CA PRO A 28 -24.46 3.53 7.40
C PRO A 28 -23.17 4.34 7.60
N LYS A 29 -23.27 5.67 7.72
CA LYS A 29 -22.09 6.57 7.81
C LYS A 29 -21.05 6.17 8.88
N LYS A 30 -21.49 5.58 9.99
CA LYS A 30 -20.61 5.10 11.07
C LYS A 30 -19.63 4.00 10.59
N SER A 31 -19.98 3.21 9.58
CA SER A 31 -19.09 2.16 9.08
C SER A 31 -17.90 2.71 8.29
N ALA A 32 -17.97 3.93 7.74
CA ALA A 32 -16.85 4.55 7.03
C ALA A 32 -15.63 4.70 7.94
N GLY A 33 -15.84 5.14 9.19
CA GLY A 33 -14.77 5.25 10.19
C GLY A 33 -14.15 3.89 10.52
N VAL A 34 -14.96 2.83 10.63
CA VAL A 34 -14.46 1.46 10.88
C VAL A 34 -13.61 0.99 9.70
N VAL A 35 -14.09 1.16 8.46
CA VAL A 35 -13.38 0.77 7.24
C VAL A 35 -12.05 1.51 7.10
N ALA A 36 -12.04 2.83 7.30
CA ALA A 36 -10.83 3.64 7.25
C ALA A 36 -9.79 3.17 8.28
N ASN A 37 -10.21 2.94 9.53
CA ASN A 37 -9.30 2.45 10.57
C ASN A 37 -8.75 1.06 10.24
N LEU A 38 -9.59 0.11 9.83
CA LEU A 38 -9.14 -1.24 9.48
C LEU A 38 -8.16 -1.23 8.29
N ALA A 39 -8.40 -0.38 7.29
CA ALA A 39 -7.51 -0.23 6.14
C ALA A 39 -6.11 0.25 6.54
N VAL A 40 -6.02 1.31 7.34
CA VAL A 40 -4.73 1.86 7.82
C VAL A 40 -4.05 0.89 8.79
N TRP A 41 -4.82 0.30 9.70
CA TRP A 41 -4.28 -0.66 10.68
C TRP A 41 -3.74 -1.92 10.00
N GLY A 42 -4.44 -2.44 8.98
CA GLY A 42 -3.96 -3.55 8.17
C GLY A 42 -2.67 -3.22 7.40
N ALA A 43 -2.58 -2.01 6.83
CA ALA A 43 -1.37 -1.55 6.16
C ALA A 43 -0.19 -1.43 7.12
N PHE A 44 -0.43 -0.90 8.33
CA PHE A 44 0.58 -0.80 9.38
C PHE A 44 1.07 -2.17 9.86
N ALA A 45 0.15 -3.10 10.17
CA ALA A 45 0.50 -4.44 10.60
C ALA A 45 1.34 -5.17 9.53
N LEU A 46 0.99 -5.00 8.25
CA LEU A 46 1.76 -5.55 7.15
C LEU A 46 3.16 -4.92 7.04
N ALA A 47 3.25 -3.59 7.08
CA ALA A 47 4.53 -2.88 7.05
C ALA A 47 5.45 -3.33 8.19
N LEU A 48 4.92 -3.40 9.42
CA LEU A 48 5.66 -3.87 10.59
C LEU A 48 6.14 -5.31 10.41
N SER A 49 5.29 -6.21 9.91
CA SER A 49 5.67 -7.61 9.69
C SER A 49 6.80 -7.77 8.67
N LEU A 50 6.79 -6.97 7.60
CA LEU A 50 7.82 -6.99 6.56
C LEU A 50 9.12 -6.37 7.08
N PHE A 51 9.03 -5.27 7.84
CA PHE A 51 10.18 -4.62 8.46
C PHE A 51 10.90 -5.52 9.46
N LEU A 52 10.15 -6.21 10.33
CA LEU A 52 10.73 -7.15 11.30
C LEU A 52 11.38 -8.38 10.64
N GLY A 53 10.99 -8.70 9.40
CA GLY A 53 11.60 -9.75 8.60
C GLY A 53 12.73 -9.28 7.68
N LEU A 54 13.11 -7.99 7.73
CA LEU A 54 14.17 -7.43 6.91
C LEU A 54 15.53 -7.65 7.59
N ASP A 55 16.50 -8.18 6.84
CA ASP A 55 17.88 -8.28 7.33
C ASP A 55 18.48 -6.88 7.57
N PRO A 56 19.44 -6.72 8.49
CA PRO A 56 20.15 -5.45 8.68
C PRO A 56 20.79 -4.97 7.36
N GLY A 57 20.38 -3.80 6.86
CA GLY A 57 20.82 -3.26 5.57
C GLY A 57 20.19 -3.94 4.34
N GLY A 58 19.23 -4.85 4.55
CA GLY A 58 18.47 -5.50 3.50
C GLY A 58 17.55 -4.52 2.76
N VAL A 59 17.26 -4.85 1.51
CA VAL A 59 16.32 -4.10 0.67
C VAL A 59 15.35 -5.09 0.05
N MET A 60 14.06 -4.86 0.22
CA MET A 60 13.00 -5.61 -0.45
C MET A 60 12.44 -4.77 -1.59
N ILE A 61 12.40 -5.32 -2.80
CA ILE A 61 11.94 -4.59 -3.99
C ILE A 61 10.76 -5.32 -4.63
N ALA A 62 9.57 -4.72 -4.57
CA ALA A 62 8.43 -5.17 -5.33
C ALA A 62 8.46 -4.54 -6.73
N ARG A 63 8.84 -5.35 -7.73
CA ARG A 63 8.84 -4.92 -9.12
C ARG A 63 7.43 -4.82 -9.66
N GLY A 64 7.07 -3.64 -10.16
CA GLY A 64 5.76 -3.38 -10.76
C GLY A 64 5.82 -3.36 -12.27
N PHE A 65 5.33 -2.28 -12.87
CA PHE A 65 5.22 -2.09 -14.31
C PHE A 65 5.99 -0.85 -14.78
N THR A 66 6.16 -0.70 -16.09
CA THR A 66 6.72 0.55 -16.65
C THR A 66 5.68 1.64 -16.57
N TRP A 67 5.91 2.65 -15.74
CA TRP A 67 5.00 3.77 -15.61
C TRP A 67 5.13 4.74 -16.78
N ILE A 68 6.37 5.05 -17.17
CA ILE A 68 6.67 6.01 -18.23
C ILE A 68 7.75 5.43 -19.14
N GLN A 69 7.51 5.44 -20.45
CA GLN A 69 8.50 5.13 -21.48
C GLN A 69 8.49 6.25 -22.53
N ALA A 70 9.63 6.92 -22.73
CA ALA A 70 9.77 7.98 -23.72
C ALA A 70 11.15 7.88 -24.40
N GLY A 71 11.19 7.38 -25.64
CA GLY A 71 12.46 7.07 -26.31
C GLY A 71 13.27 6.05 -25.50
N SER A 72 14.49 6.43 -25.10
CA SER A 72 15.36 5.63 -24.23
C SER A 72 15.08 5.80 -22.72
N PHE A 73 14.30 6.80 -22.32
CA PHE A 73 13.94 7.00 -20.91
C PHE A 73 12.88 5.99 -20.48
N ARG A 74 13.14 5.33 -19.34
CA ARG A 74 12.23 4.35 -18.73
C ARG A 74 12.14 4.57 -17.22
N ALA A 75 10.93 4.77 -16.72
CA ALA A 75 10.62 4.81 -15.29
C ALA A 75 9.69 3.65 -14.92
N ALA A 76 10.09 2.84 -13.95
CA ALA A 76 9.28 1.76 -13.40
C ALA A 76 8.55 2.23 -12.14
N PHE A 77 7.33 1.75 -11.94
CA PHE A 77 6.63 1.86 -10.67
C PHE A 77 6.99 0.66 -9.80
N ASP A 78 8.13 0.76 -9.12
CA ASP A 78 8.57 -0.25 -8.15
C ASP A 78 8.40 0.30 -6.73
N LEU A 79 8.10 -0.57 -5.78
CA LEU A 79 8.12 -0.22 -4.36
C LEU A 79 9.36 -0.82 -3.71
N ARG A 80 10.03 -0.02 -2.88
CA ARG A 80 11.24 -0.40 -2.17
C ARG A 80 11.01 -0.22 -0.67
N LEU A 81 11.38 -1.23 0.09
CA LEU A 81 11.43 -1.19 1.55
C LEU A 81 12.88 -1.43 1.97
N ASP A 82 13.42 -0.48 2.71
CA ASP A 82 14.73 -0.55 3.35
C ASP A 82 14.59 -0.08 4.80
N SER A 83 15.68 0.05 5.55
CA SER A 83 15.62 0.47 6.94
C SER A 83 15.14 1.92 7.16
N LEU A 84 15.09 2.73 6.10
CA LEU A 84 14.66 4.13 6.15
C LEU A 84 13.21 4.31 5.70
N SER A 85 12.75 3.48 4.77
CA SER A 85 11.43 3.54 4.13
C SER A 85 10.33 2.89 4.96
#